data_AF-A0A3N5W7W4-F1
#
_entry.id   AF-A0A3N5W7W4-F1
#
_cell.length_a   1.000
_cell.length_b   1.000
_cell.length_c   1.000
_cell.angle_alpha   90.00
_cell.angle_beta   90.00
_cell.angle_gamma   90.00
#
_symmetry.space_group_name_H-M   'P 1'
#
loop_
_entity.id
_entity.type
_entity.pdbx_description
1 polymer ?
#
loop_
_entity_poly.entity_id
_entity_poly.type
_entity_poly.pdbx_seq_one_letter_code
_entity_poly.pdbx_strand_id
1 'polypeptide(L)'
;MSDRYRAARSWNRRYVMVTRSRFRAYAAVVVFLTIVSAAPAKYSGGTGEPNDPYQIATAADLIALGETPDDYDKHFILTADIDLDPNLPGRKIFDKAVIAPTTVEHPSPGFSAFRVTPFTGAFDGRGHQISRLTIRGEIDVGLFGQSRAEVKNVGIVNVNVTGSASTVGGLVGQNSGTVSRCYSTGSVSGNSDVGGLVGGNYGTVTDCNSTGAVTGKNIVGGLVGRNWGTLTDCRSMGAVTRAGYTTGGLVGLNGGPFAYGSVTG
;
A
#
# COMPACT_ATOMS: atom_id res chain seq x y z
N MET A 1 76.46 -49.03 79.99
CA MET A 1 77.17 -47.86 80.57
C MET A 1 76.14 -46.74 80.66
N SER A 2 75.76 -46.36 81.90
CA SER A 2 75.10 -45.11 82.37
C SER A 2 73.91 -44.54 81.57
N ASP A 3 72.80 -44.03 82.12
CA ASP A 3 72.43 -43.65 83.48
C ASP A 3 70.93 -43.24 83.46
N ARG A 4 70.19 -43.63 84.50
CA ARG A 4 69.31 -42.80 85.36
C ARG A 4 68.06 -42.05 84.83
N TYR A 5 66.94 -42.47 85.43
CA TYR A 5 65.97 -41.72 86.27
C TYR A 5 64.89 -40.75 85.70
N ARG A 6 63.67 -40.97 86.25
CA ARG A 6 62.57 -40.01 86.63
C ARG A 6 61.83 -39.29 85.48
N ALA A 7 60.56 -38.89 85.58
CA ALA A 7 59.42 -39.12 86.45
C ALA A 7 58.19 -38.44 85.79
N ALA A 8 57.00 -38.74 86.32
CA ALA A 8 55.68 -38.31 85.87
C ALA A 8 55.43 -36.79 85.74
N ARG A 9 54.48 -36.37 84.87
CA ARG A 9 53.17 -35.75 85.22
C ARG A 9 52.51 -34.95 84.06
N SER A 10 51.18 -35.07 84.05
CA SER A 10 50.12 -34.08 83.74
C SER A 10 49.98 -33.41 82.36
N TRP A 11 48.86 -33.78 81.72
CA TRP A 11 47.85 -32.95 81.03
C TRP A 11 48.20 -31.53 80.53
N ASN A 12 48.02 -31.32 79.22
CA ASN A 12 47.45 -30.06 78.74
C ASN A 12 46.65 -30.25 77.45
N ARG A 13 45.32 -30.05 77.52
CA ARG A 13 44.39 -30.00 76.39
C ARG A 13 44.68 -28.74 75.58
N ARG A 14 44.84 -28.85 74.25
CA ARG A 14 44.70 -27.70 73.33
C ARG A 14 43.53 -27.95 72.40
N TYR A 15 42.50 -27.13 72.55
CA TYR A 15 41.41 -26.97 71.59
C TYR A 15 41.96 -26.30 70.32
N VAL A 16 41.80 -26.96 69.17
CA VAL A 16 42.00 -26.31 67.86
C VAL A 16 40.64 -25.77 67.41
N MET A 17 40.54 -24.46 67.32
CA MET A 17 39.36 -23.72 66.89
C MET A 17 39.30 -23.79 65.35
N VAL A 18 38.34 -24.54 64.80
CA VAL A 18 38.08 -24.58 63.35
C VAL A 18 37.26 -23.35 62.96
N THR A 19 37.87 -22.41 62.26
CA THR A 19 37.18 -21.26 61.66
C THR A 19 36.41 -21.71 60.41
N ARG A 20 35.07 -21.63 60.46
CA ARG A 20 34.20 -21.88 59.30
C ARG A 20 34.29 -20.71 58.32
N SER A 21 34.93 -20.89 57.16
CA SER A 21 34.88 -19.92 56.06
C SER A 21 33.48 -19.88 55.46
N ARG A 22 32.82 -18.71 55.51
CA ARG A 22 31.54 -18.50 54.82
C ARG A 22 31.81 -18.27 53.33
N PHE A 23 31.59 -19.29 52.49
CA PHE A 23 31.50 -19.12 51.04
C PHE A 23 30.23 -18.30 50.73
N ARG A 24 30.40 -17.10 50.18
CA ARG A 24 29.30 -16.34 49.56
C ARG A 24 29.16 -16.85 48.13
N ALA A 25 28.06 -17.54 47.83
CA ALA A 25 27.68 -17.87 46.47
C ALA A 25 27.18 -16.60 45.78
N TYR A 26 27.90 -16.12 44.77
CA TYR A 26 27.39 -15.10 43.85
C TYR A 26 26.56 -15.84 42.80
N ALA A 27 25.24 -15.56 42.76
CA ALA A 27 24.39 -16.01 41.67
C ALA A 27 24.78 -15.22 40.41
N ALA A 28 25.43 -15.87 39.45
CA ALA A 28 25.68 -15.27 38.14
C ALA A 28 24.33 -15.20 37.38
N VAL A 29 23.82 -13.99 37.18
CA VAL A 29 22.69 -13.76 36.27
C VAL A 29 23.22 -13.87 34.85
N VAL A 30 23.00 -15.02 34.21
CA VAL A 30 23.29 -15.22 32.79
C VAL A 30 22.11 -14.61 32.01
N VAL A 31 22.32 -13.42 31.47
CA VAL A 31 21.37 -12.79 30.54
C VAL A 31 21.58 -13.43 29.17
N PHE A 32 20.64 -14.30 28.76
CA PHE A 32 20.56 -14.73 27.36
C PHE A 32 20.03 -13.56 26.53
N LEU A 33 20.91 -12.82 25.85
CA LEU A 33 20.50 -11.98 24.73
C LEU A 33 20.10 -12.93 23.59
N THR A 34 18.80 -13.18 23.43
CA THR A 34 18.29 -13.73 22.18
C THR A 34 18.45 -12.65 21.12
N ILE A 35 19.40 -12.84 20.22
CA ILE A 35 19.45 -12.05 18.99
C ILE A 35 18.26 -12.52 18.17
N VAL A 36 17.12 -11.82 18.31
CA VAL A 36 16.01 -11.98 17.37
C VAL A 36 16.51 -11.42 16.05
N SER A 37 16.99 -12.30 15.17
CA SER A 37 17.22 -11.95 13.78
C SER A 37 15.86 -11.57 13.19
N ALA A 38 15.60 -10.28 13.04
CA ALA A 38 14.43 -9.83 12.30
C ALA A 38 14.52 -10.43 10.89
N ALA A 39 13.45 -11.08 10.43
CA ALA A 39 13.36 -11.49 9.03
C ALA A 39 13.58 -10.25 8.14
N PRO A 40 14.24 -10.38 6.98
CA PRO A 40 14.39 -9.26 6.07
C PRO A 40 13.01 -8.69 5.75
N ALA A 41 12.89 -7.36 5.77
CA ALA A 41 11.62 -6.70 5.47
C ALA A 41 11.18 -7.08 4.04
N LYS A 42 9.88 -7.42 3.89
CA LYS A 42 9.29 -7.81 2.59
C LYS A 42 9.33 -6.67 1.58
N TYR A 43 9.07 -5.46 2.06
CA TYR A 43 9.23 -4.19 1.37
C TYR A 43 10.36 -3.40 2.04
N SER A 44 10.30 -2.08 2.02
CA SER A 44 11.26 -1.22 2.73
C SER A 44 11.08 -1.17 4.25
N GLY A 45 10.08 -1.85 4.82
CA GLY A 45 9.84 -1.94 6.26
C GLY A 45 8.40 -2.23 6.64
N GLY A 46 8.14 -2.35 7.94
CA GLY A 46 6.80 -2.58 8.53
C GLY A 46 6.33 -4.03 8.46
N THR A 47 5.20 -4.30 9.12
CA THR A 47 4.55 -5.63 9.18
C THR A 47 3.22 -5.67 8.43
N GLY A 48 2.71 -4.52 7.98
CA GLY A 48 1.43 -4.41 7.28
C GLY A 48 0.24 -4.27 8.22
N GLU A 49 0.48 -4.26 9.53
CA GLU A 49 -0.54 -4.03 10.55
C GLU A 49 -0.86 -2.53 10.68
N PRO A 50 -2.05 -2.14 11.17
CA PRO A 50 -2.46 -0.73 11.20
C PRO A 50 -1.51 0.22 11.95
N ASN A 51 -0.83 -0.28 12.98
CA ASN A 51 0.14 0.48 13.79
C ASN A 51 1.59 0.36 13.29
N ASP A 52 1.85 -0.52 12.33
CA ASP A 52 3.15 -0.76 11.72
C ASP A 52 2.99 -1.11 10.23
N PRO A 53 2.48 -0.14 9.43
CA PRO A 53 2.15 -0.37 8.03
C PRO A 53 3.40 -0.68 7.21
N TYR A 54 3.22 -1.47 6.15
CA TYR A 54 4.28 -1.70 5.18
C TYR A 54 4.73 -0.40 4.53
N GLN A 55 6.04 -0.25 4.37
CA GLN A 55 6.66 0.95 3.80
C GLN A 55 6.99 0.73 2.33
N ILE A 56 6.45 1.60 1.49
CA ILE A 56 6.76 1.65 0.06
C ILE A 56 7.70 2.84 -0.16
N ALA A 57 9.00 2.56 -0.28
CA ALA A 57 10.04 3.57 -0.49
C ALA A 57 10.61 3.55 -1.91
N THR A 58 10.36 2.48 -2.66
CA THR A 58 10.93 2.28 -4.00
C THR A 58 9.89 1.82 -5.01
N ALA A 59 10.21 1.99 -6.30
CA ALA A 59 9.41 1.42 -7.39
C ALA A 59 9.31 -0.11 -7.29
N ALA A 60 10.38 -0.77 -6.82
CA ALA A 60 10.39 -2.22 -6.63
C ALA A 60 9.38 -2.65 -5.55
N ASP A 61 9.28 -1.91 -4.44
CA ASP A 61 8.29 -2.19 -3.39
C ASP A 61 6.85 -2.09 -3.94
N LEU A 62 6.56 -1.04 -4.70
CA LEU A 62 5.22 -0.81 -5.26
C LEU A 62 4.86 -1.87 -6.31
N ILE A 63 5.81 -2.27 -7.16
CA ILE A 63 5.63 -3.36 -8.12
C ILE A 63 5.40 -4.69 -7.38
N ALA A 64 6.18 -4.97 -6.34
CA ALA A 64 6.05 -6.17 -5.52
C ALA A 64 4.69 -6.25 -4.81
N LEU A 65 4.15 -5.12 -4.33
CA LEU A 65 2.79 -5.05 -3.79
C LEU A 65 1.77 -5.48 -4.85
N GLY A 66 1.89 -4.96 -6.08
CA GLY A 66 1.04 -5.37 -7.19
C GLY A 66 1.04 -6.87 -7.49
N GLU A 67 2.15 -7.54 -7.18
CA GLU A 67 2.38 -8.97 -7.42
C GLU A 67 2.08 -9.85 -6.19
N THR A 68 1.58 -9.26 -5.09
CA THR A 68 1.31 -9.97 -3.84
C THR A 68 -0.13 -9.79 -3.34
N PRO A 69 -1.12 -10.48 -3.93
CA PRO A 69 -2.52 -10.35 -3.54
C PRO A 69 -2.83 -10.71 -2.08
N ASP A 70 -2.01 -11.55 -1.45
CA ASP A 70 -2.15 -11.93 -0.05
C ASP A 70 -1.97 -10.75 0.92
N ASP A 71 -1.38 -9.64 0.47
CA ASP A 71 -1.22 -8.43 1.29
C ASP A 71 -2.27 -7.36 0.99
N TYR A 72 -3.27 -7.62 0.15
CA TYR A 72 -4.26 -6.60 -0.25
C TYR A 72 -5.20 -6.16 0.87
N ASP A 73 -5.21 -6.86 1.99
CA ASP A 73 -5.92 -6.47 3.22
C ASP A 73 -5.02 -5.70 4.21
N LYS A 74 -3.74 -5.51 3.89
CA LYS A 74 -2.75 -4.85 4.77
C LYS A 74 -2.71 -3.33 4.60
N HIS A 75 -2.00 -2.68 5.52
CA HIS A 75 -1.83 -1.24 5.58
C HIS A 75 -0.48 -0.83 4.99
N PHE A 76 -0.49 0.20 4.16
CA PHE A 76 0.67 0.69 3.42
C PHE A 76 0.83 2.19 3.59
N ILE A 77 2.09 2.63 3.68
CA ILE A 77 2.46 4.04 3.61
C ILE A 77 3.53 4.27 2.55
N LEU A 78 3.44 5.38 1.83
CA LEU A 78 4.59 5.89 1.09
C LEU A 78 5.56 6.55 2.06
N THR A 79 6.85 6.28 1.87
CA THR A 79 7.95 6.94 2.61
C THR A 79 8.89 7.72 1.69
N ALA A 80 8.65 7.68 0.39
CA ALA A 80 9.33 8.45 -0.64
C ALA A 80 8.40 8.66 -1.85
N ASP A 81 8.77 9.60 -2.70
CA ASP A 81 8.19 9.71 -4.03
C ASP A 81 8.65 8.53 -4.90
N ILE A 82 7.72 7.96 -5.67
CA ILE A 82 7.96 6.76 -6.47
C ILE A 82 7.90 7.09 -7.96
N ASP A 83 8.99 6.83 -8.67
CA ASP A 83 9.06 7.09 -10.10
C ASP A 83 9.02 5.79 -10.93
N LEU A 84 7.96 5.66 -11.72
CA LEU A 84 7.62 4.50 -12.53
C LEU A 84 7.91 4.67 -14.01
N ASP A 85 8.77 5.63 -14.40
CA ASP A 85 9.20 5.78 -15.80
C ASP A 85 9.69 4.44 -16.38
N PRO A 86 9.05 3.92 -17.44
CA PRO A 86 9.38 2.61 -18.00
C PRO A 86 10.80 2.52 -18.59
N ASN A 87 11.49 3.64 -18.77
CA ASN A 87 12.87 3.66 -19.26
C ASN A 87 13.91 3.53 -18.12
N LEU A 88 13.48 3.61 -16.86
CA LEU A 88 14.37 3.40 -15.72
C LEU A 88 14.53 1.91 -15.40
N PRO A 89 15.70 1.49 -14.85
CA PRO A 89 15.94 0.09 -14.51
C PRO A 89 14.86 -0.50 -13.59
N GLY A 90 14.34 -1.68 -13.94
CA GLY A 90 13.33 -2.39 -13.17
C GLY A 90 11.91 -1.81 -13.23
N ARG A 91 11.65 -0.81 -14.08
CA ARG A 91 10.29 -0.31 -14.35
C ARG A 91 9.72 -0.98 -15.60
N LYS A 92 8.41 -0.97 -15.72
CA LYS A 92 7.69 -1.60 -16.83
C LYS A 92 6.45 -0.79 -17.20
N ILE A 93 5.98 -1.03 -18.42
CA ILE A 93 4.62 -0.66 -18.82
C ILE A 93 3.71 -1.77 -18.30
N PHE A 94 2.69 -1.40 -17.54
CA PHE A 94 1.73 -2.36 -17.01
C PHE A 94 0.65 -2.65 -18.04
N ASP A 95 0.23 -3.90 -18.16
CA ASP A 95 -0.81 -4.40 -19.05
C ASP A 95 -2.18 -4.55 -18.35
N LYS A 96 -2.24 -4.16 -17.08
CA LYS A 96 -3.42 -4.14 -16.20
C LYS A 96 -3.16 -3.14 -15.06
N ALA A 97 -4.12 -2.94 -14.17
CA ALA A 97 -3.87 -2.14 -12.97
C ALA A 97 -2.69 -2.69 -12.16
N VAL A 98 -1.97 -1.80 -11.47
CA VAL A 98 -0.78 -2.19 -10.71
C VAL A 98 -1.18 -3.06 -9.51
N ILE A 99 -2.17 -2.60 -8.75
CA ILE A 99 -2.67 -3.23 -7.53
C ILE A 99 -4.12 -3.65 -7.74
N ALA A 100 -4.48 -4.85 -7.29
CA ALA A 100 -5.82 -5.41 -7.42
C ALA A 100 -6.40 -5.34 -8.85
N PRO A 101 -5.67 -5.84 -9.87
CA PRO A 101 -6.21 -5.91 -11.22
C PRO A 101 -7.31 -6.98 -11.32
N THR A 102 -8.27 -6.73 -12.21
CA THR A 102 -9.15 -7.79 -12.70
C THR A 102 -8.35 -8.72 -13.60
N THR A 103 -8.34 -10.02 -13.31
CA THR A 103 -7.69 -11.04 -14.14
C THR A 103 -8.74 -11.83 -14.90
N VAL A 104 -8.41 -12.15 -16.16
CA VAL A 104 -9.25 -12.99 -17.02
C VAL A 104 -8.59 -14.35 -17.11
N GLU A 105 -9.28 -15.36 -16.60
CA GLU A 105 -8.89 -16.75 -16.75
C GLU A 105 -9.74 -17.40 -17.86
N HIS A 106 -9.11 -18.26 -18.65
CA HIS A 106 -9.82 -19.08 -19.63
C HIS A 106 -9.81 -20.54 -19.18
N PRO A 107 -10.66 -20.93 -18.21
CA PRO A 107 -10.66 -22.30 -17.70
C PRO A 107 -11.16 -23.31 -18.75
N SER A 108 -11.82 -22.85 -19.81
CA SER A 108 -12.32 -23.70 -20.91
C SER A 108 -12.49 -22.88 -22.21
N PRO A 109 -12.38 -23.51 -23.40
CA PRO A 109 -12.64 -22.82 -24.66
C PRO A 109 -14.03 -22.17 -24.69
N GLY A 110 -14.09 -20.90 -25.08
CA GLY A 110 -15.35 -20.14 -25.16
C GLY A 110 -15.90 -19.62 -23.83
N PHE A 111 -15.17 -19.80 -22.71
CA PHE A 111 -15.55 -19.25 -21.40
C PHE A 111 -14.40 -18.43 -20.81
N SER A 112 -14.72 -17.20 -20.42
CA SER A 112 -13.80 -16.30 -19.70
C SER A 112 -14.34 -16.09 -18.30
N ALA A 113 -13.52 -16.38 -17.30
CA ALA A 113 -13.82 -16.15 -15.91
C ALA A 113 -13.09 -14.90 -15.43
N PHE A 114 -13.85 -13.89 -15.02
CA PHE A 114 -13.29 -12.69 -14.41
C PHE A 114 -13.05 -12.96 -12.93
N ARG A 115 -11.80 -12.85 -12.49
CA ARG A 115 -11.39 -12.94 -11.09
C ARG A 115 -10.96 -11.57 -10.62
N VAL A 116 -11.35 -11.25 -9.39
CA VAL A 116 -10.99 -9.99 -8.77
C VAL A 116 -10.69 -10.27 -7.31
N THR A 117 -9.50 -9.87 -6.87
CA THR A 117 -9.16 -9.73 -5.46
C THR A 117 -9.04 -8.23 -5.18
N PRO A 118 -10.10 -7.57 -4.66
CA PRO A 118 -10.05 -6.14 -4.42
C PRO A 118 -9.01 -5.78 -3.37
N PHE A 119 -8.43 -4.58 -3.48
CA PHE A 119 -7.63 -4.02 -2.40
C PHE A 119 -8.57 -3.55 -1.27
N THR A 120 -8.46 -4.13 -0.08
CA THR A 120 -9.37 -3.91 1.05
C THR A 120 -8.70 -3.25 2.26
N GLY A 121 -7.37 -3.16 2.28
CA GLY A 121 -6.60 -2.58 3.37
C GLY A 121 -6.61 -1.05 3.38
N ALA A 122 -5.43 -0.46 3.61
CA ALA A 122 -5.27 1.00 3.59
C ALA A 122 -3.99 1.41 2.86
N PHE A 123 -4.06 2.51 2.12
CA PHE A 123 -2.91 3.09 1.44
C PHE A 123 -2.86 4.59 1.71
N ASP A 124 -1.90 5.03 2.51
CA ASP A 124 -1.67 6.45 2.82
C ASP A 124 -0.39 6.94 2.15
N GLY A 125 -0.54 7.78 1.13
CA GLY A 125 0.58 8.40 0.44
C GLY A 125 1.35 9.41 1.28
N ARG A 126 0.82 9.86 2.43
CA ARG A 126 1.46 10.84 3.32
C ARG A 126 1.92 12.13 2.61
N GLY A 127 1.30 12.47 1.49
CA GLY A 127 1.64 13.64 0.67
C GLY A 127 2.67 13.35 -0.43
N HIS A 128 3.19 12.12 -0.53
CA HIS A 128 4.07 11.68 -1.60
C HIS A 128 3.32 11.44 -2.91
N GLN A 129 4.10 11.39 -3.99
CA GLN A 129 3.60 11.17 -5.35
C GLN A 129 4.18 9.89 -5.97
N ILE A 130 3.40 9.30 -6.87
CA ILE A 130 3.79 8.23 -7.77
C ILE A 130 3.75 8.80 -9.20
N SER A 131 4.90 8.90 -9.86
CA SER A 131 5.04 9.59 -11.14
C SER A 131 5.29 8.66 -12.33
N ARG A 132 4.92 9.13 -13.52
CA ARG A 132 5.25 8.52 -14.83
C ARG A 132 4.75 7.08 -15.01
N LEU A 133 3.70 6.73 -14.28
CA LEU A 133 2.99 5.47 -14.42
C LEU A 133 2.40 5.35 -15.84
N THR A 134 2.79 4.29 -16.56
CA THR A 134 2.23 3.96 -17.87
C THR A 134 1.48 2.62 -17.81
N ILE A 135 0.18 2.63 -18.14
CA ILE A 135 -0.66 1.44 -18.16
C ILE A 135 -1.38 1.31 -19.50
N ARG A 136 -1.38 0.11 -20.08
CA ARG A 136 -2.15 -0.29 -21.26
C ARG A 136 -3.00 -1.50 -20.90
N GLY A 137 -4.08 -1.26 -20.17
CA GLY A 137 -4.97 -2.29 -19.65
C GLY A 137 -6.24 -2.49 -20.45
N GLU A 138 -7.04 -3.47 -20.03
CA GLU A 138 -8.36 -3.73 -20.61
C GLU A 138 -9.49 -3.23 -19.70
N ILE A 139 -9.58 -3.79 -18.49
CA ILE A 139 -10.68 -3.60 -17.53
C ILE A 139 -10.14 -3.11 -16.19
N ASP A 140 -10.90 -2.24 -15.51
CA ASP A 140 -10.59 -1.70 -14.18
C ASP A 140 -9.15 -1.19 -14.12
N VAL A 141 -8.86 -0.16 -14.91
CA VAL A 141 -7.50 0.31 -15.14
C VAL A 141 -7.21 1.53 -14.26
N GLY A 142 -6.09 1.48 -13.54
CA GLY A 142 -5.54 2.55 -12.70
C GLY A 142 -4.35 2.05 -11.90
N LEU A 143 -3.81 2.85 -10.98
CA LEU A 143 -2.87 2.32 -9.98
C LEU A 143 -3.54 1.17 -9.22
N PHE A 144 -4.78 1.37 -8.77
CA PHE A 144 -5.66 0.34 -8.23
C PHE A 144 -6.71 -0.05 -9.27
N GLY A 145 -6.91 -1.34 -9.50
CA GLY A 145 -7.97 -1.82 -10.36
C GLY A 145 -9.31 -1.72 -9.64
N GLN A 146 -9.50 -2.59 -8.63
CA GLN A 146 -10.65 -2.50 -7.73
C GLN A 146 -10.22 -2.18 -6.30
N SER A 147 -10.75 -1.09 -5.75
CA SER A 147 -10.48 -0.66 -4.37
C SER A 147 -11.76 -0.67 -3.53
N ARG A 148 -11.70 -1.37 -2.40
CA ARG A 148 -12.64 -1.30 -1.27
C ARG A 148 -11.98 -0.67 -0.03
N ALA A 149 -10.75 -0.20 -0.19
CA ALA A 149 -9.85 0.28 0.85
C ALA A 149 -10.07 1.76 1.20
N GLU A 150 -9.34 2.22 2.21
CA GLU A 150 -9.02 3.64 2.40
C GLU A 150 -7.77 3.98 1.58
N VAL A 151 -7.91 4.85 0.58
CA VAL A 151 -6.78 5.40 -0.19
C VAL A 151 -6.73 6.91 0.02
N LYS A 152 -5.61 7.42 0.54
CA LYS A 152 -5.50 8.85 0.86
C LYS A 152 -4.13 9.45 0.60
N ASN A 153 -4.09 10.77 0.44
CA ASN A 153 -2.86 11.59 0.45
C ASN A 153 -1.82 11.20 -0.59
N VAL A 154 -2.25 10.76 -1.77
CA VAL A 154 -1.34 10.36 -2.84
C VAL A 154 -1.64 11.12 -4.12
N GLY A 155 -0.57 11.63 -4.75
CA GLY A 155 -0.61 12.18 -6.10
C GLY A 155 -0.16 11.15 -7.12
N ILE A 156 -0.93 10.93 -8.19
CA ILE A 156 -0.49 10.12 -9.33
C ILE A 156 -0.17 11.05 -10.50
N VAL A 157 1.12 11.30 -10.73
CA VAL A 157 1.59 12.45 -11.51
C VAL A 157 2.14 12.01 -12.87
N ASN A 158 1.79 12.75 -13.92
CA ASN A 158 2.24 12.51 -15.29
C ASN A 158 1.94 11.08 -15.76
N VAL A 159 0.72 10.60 -15.52
CA VAL A 159 0.31 9.26 -15.94
C VAL A 159 0.07 9.20 -17.44
N ASN A 160 0.21 8.00 -18.00
CA ASN A 160 -0.30 7.66 -19.32
C ASN A 160 -1.08 6.34 -19.22
N VAL A 161 -2.39 6.45 -19.00
CA VAL A 161 -3.28 5.31 -18.77
C VAL A 161 -4.19 5.12 -19.97
N THR A 162 -4.21 3.92 -20.53
CA THR A 162 -5.11 3.51 -21.61
C THR A 162 -5.86 2.25 -21.21
N GLY A 163 -7.19 2.25 -21.35
CA GLY A 163 -8.05 1.09 -21.12
C GLY A 163 -8.94 0.76 -22.34
N SER A 164 -9.02 -0.50 -22.75
CA SER A 164 -9.80 -0.89 -23.95
C SER A 164 -11.26 -1.27 -23.68
N ALA A 165 -11.64 -1.64 -22.45
CA ALA A 165 -12.98 -2.11 -22.09
C ALA A 165 -13.76 -1.15 -21.17
N SER A 166 -13.68 -1.33 -19.86
CA SER A 166 -14.49 -0.61 -18.87
C SER A 166 -13.63 -0.02 -17.76
N THR A 167 -14.14 1.07 -17.16
CA THR A 167 -13.66 1.70 -15.91
C THR A 167 -12.17 2.03 -15.93
N VAL A 168 -11.86 3.25 -16.36
CA VAL A 168 -10.48 3.73 -16.47
C VAL A 168 -10.31 4.98 -15.63
N GLY A 169 -9.39 4.95 -14.68
CA GLY A 169 -8.99 6.07 -13.83
C GLY A 169 -7.48 6.19 -13.71
N GLY A 170 -6.95 7.39 -13.45
CA GLY A 170 -5.53 7.55 -13.18
C GLY A 170 -5.09 6.85 -11.87
N LEU A 171 -5.95 6.90 -10.84
CA LEU A 171 -5.70 6.28 -9.54
C LEU A 171 -6.48 4.98 -9.35
N VAL A 172 -7.79 4.99 -9.58
CA VAL A 172 -8.66 3.82 -9.34
C VAL A 172 -9.53 3.52 -10.56
N GLY A 173 -9.53 2.27 -11.02
CA GLY A 173 -10.49 1.81 -12.02
C GLY A 173 -11.93 1.83 -11.47
N GLN A 174 -12.18 1.02 -10.45
CA GLN A 174 -13.45 0.94 -9.73
C GLN A 174 -13.26 1.14 -8.22
N ASN A 175 -13.90 2.17 -7.66
CA ASN A 175 -13.92 2.45 -6.24
C ASN A 175 -15.23 1.97 -5.59
N SER A 176 -15.12 1.24 -4.50
CA SER A 176 -16.19 0.94 -3.54
C SER A 176 -15.78 1.25 -2.10
N GLY A 177 -14.58 1.80 -1.90
CA GLY A 177 -14.05 2.24 -0.62
C GLY A 177 -14.06 3.77 -0.48
N THR A 178 -13.04 4.32 0.18
CA THR A 178 -12.86 5.76 0.36
C THR A 178 -11.60 6.23 -0.34
N VAL A 179 -11.73 7.25 -1.20
CA VAL A 179 -10.60 7.95 -1.81
C VAL A 179 -10.62 9.40 -1.31
N SER A 180 -9.56 9.87 -0.67
CA SER A 180 -9.54 11.23 -0.11
C SER A 180 -8.21 11.95 -0.24
N ARG A 181 -8.23 13.27 -0.50
CA ARG A 181 -7.00 14.08 -0.62
C ARG A 181 -6.02 13.51 -1.64
N CYS A 182 -6.55 12.99 -2.75
CA CYS A 182 -5.78 12.40 -3.83
C CYS A 182 -5.89 13.24 -5.09
N TYR A 183 -4.87 13.16 -5.94
CA TYR A 183 -4.91 13.84 -7.22
C TYR A 183 -4.26 13.06 -8.35
N SER A 184 -4.62 13.42 -9.59
CA SER A 184 -4.03 12.85 -10.80
C SER A 184 -3.73 13.92 -11.85
N THR A 185 -2.61 13.73 -12.54
CA THR A 185 -2.20 14.54 -13.71
C THR A 185 -1.70 13.61 -14.81
N GLY A 186 -1.65 14.10 -16.06
CA GLY A 186 -1.27 13.29 -17.23
C GLY A 186 -2.45 12.97 -18.13
N SER A 187 -2.39 11.89 -18.90
CA SER A 187 -3.44 11.51 -19.85
C SER A 187 -4.10 10.20 -19.45
N VAL A 188 -5.43 10.20 -19.39
CA VAL A 188 -6.26 9.00 -19.19
C VAL A 188 -7.16 8.82 -20.40
N SER A 189 -7.09 7.65 -21.03
CA SER A 189 -7.90 7.32 -22.19
C SER A 189 -8.60 5.97 -22.04
N GLY A 190 -9.86 5.88 -22.46
CA GLY A 190 -10.61 4.65 -22.32
C GLY A 190 -11.82 4.53 -23.24
N ASN A 191 -12.47 3.36 -23.24
CA ASN A 191 -13.70 3.15 -24.00
C ASN A 191 -14.95 3.59 -23.21
N SER A 192 -15.17 3.00 -22.02
CA SER A 192 -16.32 3.29 -21.16
C SER A 192 -15.90 3.67 -19.74
N ASP A 193 -16.67 4.57 -19.11
CA ASP A 193 -16.49 5.03 -17.73
C ASP A 193 -15.08 5.52 -17.44
N VAL A 194 -14.72 6.61 -18.11
CA VAL A 194 -13.38 7.19 -18.05
C VAL A 194 -13.41 8.42 -17.14
N GLY A 195 -12.64 8.36 -16.05
CA GLY A 195 -12.40 9.50 -15.17
C GLY A 195 -10.92 9.85 -15.11
N GLY A 196 -10.59 11.12 -14.90
CA GLY A 196 -9.19 11.49 -14.73
C GLY A 196 -8.55 10.84 -13.49
N LEU A 197 -9.30 10.72 -12.40
CA LEU A 197 -8.84 10.07 -11.16
C LEU A 197 -9.48 8.70 -10.94
N VAL A 198 -10.81 8.60 -11.07
CA VAL A 198 -11.59 7.39 -10.78
C VAL A 198 -12.48 7.03 -11.96
N GLY A 199 -12.41 5.80 -12.48
CA GLY A 199 -13.29 5.35 -13.57
C GLY A 199 -14.75 5.26 -13.14
N GLY A 200 -15.04 4.33 -12.23
CA GLY A 200 -16.35 4.12 -11.62
C GLY A 200 -16.31 4.28 -10.11
N ASN A 201 -17.25 5.05 -9.53
CA ASN A 201 -17.37 5.22 -8.09
C ASN A 201 -18.69 4.67 -7.55
N TYR A 202 -18.60 3.80 -6.56
CA TYR A 202 -19.69 3.26 -5.74
C TYR A 202 -19.48 3.54 -4.24
N GLY A 203 -18.34 4.13 -3.88
CA GLY A 203 -17.97 4.48 -2.51
C GLY A 203 -17.94 5.99 -2.29
N THR A 204 -16.98 6.47 -1.51
CA THR A 204 -16.80 7.90 -1.23
C THR A 204 -15.54 8.44 -1.90
N VAL A 205 -15.67 9.60 -2.54
CA VAL A 205 -14.55 10.35 -3.10
C VAL A 205 -14.63 11.79 -2.57
N THR A 206 -13.62 12.23 -1.81
CA THR A 206 -13.66 13.51 -1.09
C THR A 206 -12.37 14.29 -1.24
N ASP A 207 -12.45 15.61 -1.47
CA ASP A 207 -11.28 16.49 -1.56
C ASP A 207 -10.23 15.98 -2.57
N CYS A 208 -10.71 15.62 -3.76
CA CYS A 208 -9.90 15.02 -4.81
C CYS A 208 -9.88 15.89 -6.07
N ASN A 209 -8.77 15.86 -6.80
CA ASN A 209 -8.65 16.64 -8.02
C ASN A 209 -8.01 15.89 -9.21
N SER A 210 -8.34 16.32 -10.41
CA SER A 210 -7.75 15.85 -11.65
C SER A 210 -7.48 17.02 -12.59
N THR A 211 -6.23 17.14 -13.05
CA THR A 211 -5.84 18.15 -14.04
C THR A 211 -5.45 17.53 -15.38
N GLY A 212 -5.47 16.20 -15.46
CA GLY A 212 -5.09 15.45 -16.64
C GLY A 212 -6.10 15.50 -17.78
N ALA A 213 -5.63 15.34 -19.02
CA ALA A 213 -6.51 15.20 -20.18
C ALA A 213 -7.24 13.86 -20.12
N VAL A 214 -8.55 13.88 -20.27
CA VAL A 214 -9.41 12.68 -20.23
C VAL A 214 -10.06 12.48 -21.58
N THR A 215 -9.82 11.33 -22.21
CA THR A 215 -10.40 10.98 -23.50
C THR A 215 -11.22 9.70 -23.41
N GLY A 216 -12.47 9.70 -23.84
CA GLY A 216 -13.24 8.46 -23.91
C GLY A 216 -14.38 8.42 -24.92
N LYS A 217 -14.98 7.23 -25.08
CA LYS A 217 -16.05 7.02 -26.07
C LYS A 217 -17.44 7.18 -25.46
N ASN A 218 -17.77 6.50 -24.36
CA ASN A 218 -19.14 6.48 -23.83
C ASN A 218 -19.43 7.51 -22.72
N ILE A 219 -18.97 7.22 -21.50
CA ILE A 219 -19.19 8.04 -20.30
C ILE A 219 -17.83 8.57 -19.85
N VAL A 220 -17.68 9.88 -19.85
CA VAL A 220 -16.39 10.53 -19.57
C VAL A 220 -16.61 11.69 -18.61
N GLY A 221 -15.87 11.69 -17.49
CA GLY A 221 -15.84 12.80 -16.56
C GLY A 221 -14.41 13.26 -16.28
N GLY A 222 -14.22 14.54 -16.02
CA GLY A 222 -12.87 15.06 -15.79
C GLY A 222 -12.21 14.53 -14.51
N LEU A 223 -13.00 14.20 -13.47
CA LEU A 223 -12.51 13.52 -12.26
C LEU A 223 -13.02 12.07 -12.19
N VAL A 224 -14.34 11.89 -12.29
CA VAL A 224 -15.01 10.60 -12.15
C VAL A 224 -15.80 10.26 -13.41
N GLY A 225 -15.59 9.09 -14.01
CA GLY A 225 -16.36 8.67 -15.18
C GLY A 225 -17.84 8.48 -14.83
N ARG A 226 -18.13 7.49 -13.99
CA ARG A 226 -19.48 7.20 -13.49
C ARG A 226 -19.53 7.22 -11.98
N ASN A 227 -20.52 7.92 -11.42
CA ASN A 227 -20.74 8.00 -9.98
C ASN A 227 -22.10 7.42 -9.56
N TRP A 228 -22.09 6.42 -8.68
CA TRP A 228 -23.22 5.92 -7.90
C TRP A 228 -23.01 6.06 -6.38
N GLY A 229 -21.83 6.52 -5.96
CA GLY A 229 -21.52 6.82 -4.57
C GLY A 229 -21.61 8.31 -4.24
N THR A 230 -20.83 8.72 -3.23
CA THR A 230 -20.76 10.11 -2.77
C THR A 230 -19.53 10.81 -3.36
N LEU A 231 -19.73 12.05 -3.82
CA LEU A 231 -18.66 12.95 -4.24
C LEU A 231 -18.76 14.28 -3.48
N THR A 232 -17.68 14.70 -2.84
CA THR A 232 -17.61 15.93 -2.04
C THR A 232 -16.29 16.67 -2.23
N ASP A 233 -16.34 18.00 -2.35
CA ASP A 233 -15.19 18.92 -2.47
C ASP A 233 -14.20 18.54 -3.59
N CYS A 234 -14.74 18.05 -4.69
CA CYS A 234 -13.97 17.52 -5.80
C CYS A 234 -13.89 18.50 -6.98
N ARG A 235 -12.74 18.49 -7.69
CA ARG A 235 -12.48 19.40 -8.81
C ARG A 235 -11.87 18.70 -10.03
N SER A 236 -12.16 19.22 -11.20
CA SER A 236 -11.43 18.87 -12.42
C SER A 236 -11.08 20.12 -13.21
N MET A 237 -9.86 20.16 -13.74
CA MET A 237 -9.32 21.28 -14.54
C MET A 237 -8.74 20.82 -15.88
N GLY A 238 -8.73 19.51 -16.15
CA GLY A 238 -8.17 18.94 -17.36
C GLY A 238 -9.14 18.99 -18.54
N ALA A 239 -8.62 18.99 -19.76
CA ALA A 239 -9.44 18.92 -20.95
C ALA A 239 -10.17 17.56 -21.02
N VAL A 240 -11.50 17.60 -21.17
CA VAL A 240 -12.33 16.40 -21.32
C VAL A 240 -12.77 16.29 -22.77
N THR A 241 -12.26 15.29 -23.48
CA THR A 241 -12.57 15.04 -24.89
C THR A 241 -13.40 13.74 -25.01
N ARG A 242 -14.52 13.79 -25.73
CA ARG A 242 -15.40 12.62 -25.93
C ARG A 242 -15.69 12.39 -27.41
N ALA A 243 -15.80 11.11 -27.79
CA ALA A 243 -16.27 10.70 -29.11
C ALA A 243 -17.77 10.30 -29.19
N GLY A 244 -18.46 9.96 -28.07
CA GLY A 244 -19.81 9.34 -28.05
C GLY A 244 -20.91 10.09 -27.26
N TYR A 245 -21.40 9.60 -26.09
CA TYR A 245 -22.74 9.94 -25.51
C TYR A 245 -22.86 10.92 -24.30
N THR A 246 -22.13 10.74 -23.19
CA THR A 246 -22.28 11.62 -21.99
C THR A 246 -20.94 12.14 -21.48
N THR A 247 -20.85 13.46 -21.26
CA THR A 247 -19.69 14.17 -20.72
C THR A 247 -20.13 15.11 -19.62
N GLY A 248 -19.39 15.15 -18.53
CA GLY A 248 -19.45 16.24 -17.58
C GLY A 248 -18.06 16.66 -17.15
N GLY A 249 -17.87 17.95 -16.87
CA GLY A 249 -16.57 18.50 -16.50
C GLY A 249 -15.98 17.82 -15.26
N LEU A 250 -16.81 17.50 -14.26
CA LEU A 250 -16.38 16.79 -13.04
C LEU A 250 -16.75 15.31 -13.08
N VAL A 251 -18.03 15.00 -13.36
CA VAL A 251 -18.57 13.64 -13.42
C VAL A 251 -19.26 13.40 -14.76
N GLY A 252 -18.98 12.27 -15.41
CA GLY A 252 -19.59 11.92 -16.70
C GLY A 252 -21.05 11.54 -16.58
N LEU A 253 -21.37 10.55 -15.73
CA LEU A 253 -22.73 10.16 -15.40
C LEU A 253 -22.88 10.05 -13.89
N ASN A 254 -23.93 10.67 -13.34
CA ASN A 254 -24.21 10.61 -11.92
C ASN A 254 -25.58 9.99 -11.62
N GLY A 255 -25.58 8.93 -10.81
CA GLY A 255 -26.76 8.33 -10.19
C GLY A 255 -26.71 8.31 -8.67
N GLY A 256 -25.66 8.85 -8.03
CA GLY A 256 -25.51 8.96 -6.57
C GLY A 256 -25.85 10.37 -6.03
N PRO A 257 -25.96 10.53 -4.69
CA PRO A 257 -26.16 11.84 -4.08
C PRO A 257 -24.91 12.73 -4.23
N PHE A 258 -25.08 13.95 -4.77
CA PHE A 258 -24.03 14.98 -4.80
C PHE A 258 -24.10 15.85 -3.56
N ALA A 259 -22.97 16.01 -2.86
CA ALA A 259 -22.80 17.02 -1.82
C ALA A 259 -21.57 17.88 -2.17
N TYR A 260 -21.81 19.00 -2.85
CA TYR A 260 -20.84 20.07 -3.18
C TYR A 260 -19.60 19.64 -3.99
N GLY A 261 -19.62 19.91 -5.30
CA GLY A 261 -18.44 19.86 -6.15
C GLY A 261 -18.60 20.89 -7.28
N SER A 262 -17.62 21.77 -7.46
CA SER A 262 -17.63 22.80 -8.50
C SER A 262 -16.86 22.31 -9.72
N VAL A 263 -17.48 22.33 -10.90
CA VAL A 263 -16.77 22.37 -12.18
C VAL A 263 -16.34 23.82 -12.40
N THR A 264 -15.06 24.12 -12.26
CA THR A 264 -14.50 25.38 -12.79
C THR A 264 -13.80 25.03 -14.09
N GLY A 265 -14.49 25.27 -15.20
CA GLY A 265 -13.95 25.31 -16.55
C GLY A 265 -14.12 26.70 -17.13
#